data_AF-A0A7G8Q9S0-F1
#
_entry.id   AF-A0A7G8Q9S0-F1
#
_cell.length_a   1.000
_cell.length_b   1.000
_cell.length_c   1.000
_cell.angle_alpha   90.00
_cell.angle_beta   90.00
_cell.angle_gamma   90.00
#
_symmetry.space_group_name_H-M   'P 1'
#
loop_
_entity.id
_entity.type
_entity.pdbx_description
1 polymer ?
#
loop_
_entity_poly.entity_id
_entity_poly.type
_entity_poly.pdbx_seq_one_letter_code
_entity_poly.pdbx_strand_id
1 'polypeptide(L)'
;MKPVLIIRTGRAPDPIRARHGDFPHWFRLGAQLSPERIRVVDVERGETLPSPNDVAGALITGSAAMVTERAPWSERTAGWIRDAMDLELPMFGVCYGHQLMAHALGGRVDYLPGGREIGTVTLNVLDAAKGDAVAGALPATFRAHATHEQSVLELPKGTTVLVSSDRDPNHLVRYGKNAMSAQFHPEFNADVMRAYIHRKQNDMKREGFDPHHAFRQVAPTPLARRLFRQFSRHHGLAAG
;
A
#
# COMPACT_ATOMS: atom_id res chain seq x y z
N MET A 1 18.26 -18.66 3.60
CA MET A 1 17.17 -18.12 2.74
C MET A 1 17.28 -16.60 2.73
N LYS A 2 17.05 -15.93 1.59
CA LYS A 2 17.01 -14.47 1.54
C LYS A 2 15.84 -13.92 2.37
N PRO A 3 16.00 -12.80 3.11
CA PRO A 3 14.92 -12.19 3.87
C PRO A 3 13.91 -11.50 2.95
N VAL A 4 12.69 -11.33 3.46
CA VAL A 4 11.69 -10.41 2.91
C VAL A 4 12.01 -9.02 3.44
N LEU A 5 12.15 -8.05 2.53
CA LEU A 5 12.42 -6.67 2.87
C LEU A 5 11.11 -5.93 3.16
N ILE A 6 11.03 -5.23 4.29
CA ILE A 6 10.02 -4.20 4.52
C ILE A 6 10.72 -2.84 4.41
N ILE A 7 10.37 -2.10 3.37
CA ILE A 7 10.84 -0.73 3.15
C ILE A 7 9.90 0.20 3.91
N ARG A 8 10.35 0.65 5.09
CA ARG A 8 9.61 1.63 5.90
C ARG A 8 9.83 3.02 5.32
N THR A 9 8.76 3.61 4.81
CA THR A 9 8.70 4.94 4.18
C THR A 9 8.15 6.02 5.11
N GLY A 10 7.73 5.64 6.32
CA GLY A 10 7.20 6.53 7.34
C GLY A 10 6.73 5.74 8.56
N ARG A 11 6.24 6.47 9.57
CA ARG A 11 5.71 5.88 10.81
C ARG A 11 4.25 6.20 11.00
N ALA A 12 3.53 5.29 11.62
CA ALA A 12 2.21 5.58 12.14
C ALA A 12 2.29 6.73 13.18
N PRO A 13 1.29 7.63 13.22
CA PRO A 13 1.21 8.70 14.21
C PRO A 13 1.33 8.15 15.64
N ASP A 14 2.01 8.88 16.53
CA ASP A 14 2.36 8.40 17.88
C ASP A 14 1.19 7.81 18.67
N PRO A 15 0.00 8.43 18.74
CA PRO A 15 -1.13 7.86 19.49
C PRO A 15 -1.62 6.52 18.92
N ILE A 16 -1.52 6.34 17.59
CA ILE A 16 -1.89 5.10 16.91
C ILE A 16 -0.80 4.06 17.14
N ARG A 17 0.46 4.46 16.99
CA ARG A 17 1.62 3.58 17.15
C ARG A 17 1.72 2.99 18.55
N ALA A 18 1.47 3.81 19.57
CA ALA A 18 1.52 3.39 20.97
C ALA A 18 0.52 2.27 21.29
N ARG A 19 -0.64 2.26 20.63
CA ARG A 19 -1.73 1.32 20.92
C ARG A 19 -1.79 0.13 19.96
N HIS A 20 -1.39 0.32 18.71
CA HIS A 20 -1.62 -0.65 17.64
C HIS A 20 -0.33 -1.15 16.97
N GLY A 21 0.83 -0.59 17.31
CA GLY A 21 2.10 -0.88 16.60
C GLY A 21 2.26 -0.02 15.35
N ASP A 22 3.27 -0.33 14.54
CA ASP A 22 3.69 0.47 13.38
C ASP A 22 3.58 -0.33 12.06
N PHE A 23 3.79 0.32 10.92
CA PHE A 23 3.63 -0.31 9.60
C PHE A 23 4.38 -1.65 9.45
N PRO A 24 5.66 -1.82 9.84
CA PRO A 24 6.33 -3.12 9.72
C PRO A 24 5.64 -4.24 10.51
N HIS A 25 5.07 -3.92 11.67
CA HIS A 25 4.30 -4.88 12.46
C HIS A 25 3.00 -5.28 11.75
N TRP A 26 2.25 -4.30 11.22
CA TRP A 26 1.01 -4.56 10.48
C TRP A 26 1.26 -5.32 9.18
N PHE A 27 2.34 -5.02 8.49
CA PHE A 27 2.78 -5.72 7.28
C PHE A 27 3.12 -7.17 7.59
N ARG A 28 3.92 -7.44 8.62
CA ARG A 28 4.23 -8.80 9.06
C ARG A 28 2.96 -9.61 9.33
N LEU A 29 2.02 -9.07 10.10
CA LEU A 29 0.75 -9.74 10.39
C LEU A 29 -0.13 -9.88 9.15
N GLY A 30 -0.12 -8.87 8.27
CA GLY A 30 -0.92 -8.82 7.05
C GLY A 30 -0.50 -9.83 6.01
N ALA A 31 0.79 -9.90 5.75
CA ALA A 31 1.43 -10.78 4.78
C ALA A 31 1.80 -12.16 5.38
N GLN A 32 1.51 -12.40 6.66
CA GLN A 32 1.88 -13.64 7.38
C GLN A 32 3.37 -13.97 7.29
N LEU A 33 4.23 -12.98 7.50
CA LEU A 33 5.68 -13.17 7.44
C LEU A 33 6.22 -13.73 8.75
N SER A 34 7.22 -14.61 8.66
CA SER A 34 7.99 -15.09 9.82
C SER A 34 8.92 -13.97 10.32
N PRO A 35 8.96 -13.64 11.63
CA PRO A 35 9.83 -12.61 12.17
C PRO A 35 11.32 -12.79 11.81
N GLU A 36 11.79 -14.03 11.73
CA GLU A 36 13.18 -14.41 11.47
C GLU A 36 13.57 -14.19 10.00
N ARG A 37 12.58 -14.05 9.12
CA ARG A 37 12.75 -13.83 7.68
C ARG A 37 12.57 -12.38 7.26
N ILE A 38 12.39 -11.43 8.18
CA ILE A 38 12.13 -10.04 7.83
C ILE A 38 13.37 -9.19 8.06
N ARG A 39 13.71 -8.37 7.06
CA ARG A 39 14.62 -7.23 7.21
C ARG A 39 13.81 -5.95 7.06
N VAL A 40 13.84 -5.08 8.05
CA VAL A 40 13.21 -3.75 7.96
C VAL A 40 14.31 -2.72 7.66
N VAL A 41 14.07 -1.83 6.70
CA VAL A 41 14.96 -0.70 6.39
C VAL A 41 14.13 0.59 6.40
N ASP A 42 14.56 1.56 7.19
CA ASP A 42 13.94 2.89 7.33
C ASP A 42 14.57 3.91 6.39
N VAL A 43 14.03 3.99 5.19
CA VAL A 43 14.55 4.91 4.18
C VAL A 43 14.26 6.37 4.53
N GLU A 44 13.17 6.65 5.26
CA GLU A 44 12.84 8.01 5.74
C GLU A 44 13.94 8.52 6.68
N ARG A 45 14.53 7.65 7.51
CA ARG A 45 15.68 7.98 8.38
C ARG A 45 17.04 7.86 7.69
N GLY A 46 17.07 7.63 6.38
CA GLY A 46 18.28 7.58 5.58
C GLY A 46 19.04 6.25 5.62
N GLU A 47 18.42 5.17 6.10
CA GLU A 47 19.05 3.84 6.04
C GLU A 47 19.20 3.36 4.59
N THR A 48 20.28 2.62 4.33
CA THR A 48 20.61 2.14 2.98
C THR A 48 19.87 0.83 2.68
N LEU A 49 19.18 0.79 1.55
CA LEU A 49 18.56 -0.42 1.02
C LEU A 49 19.64 -1.43 0.58
N PRO A 50 19.47 -2.73 0.84
CA PRO A 50 20.36 -3.76 0.31
C PRO A 50 20.23 -3.88 -1.20
N SER A 51 21.12 -4.64 -1.85
CA SER A 51 20.89 -5.01 -3.25
C SER A 51 19.56 -5.74 -3.39
N PRO A 52 18.74 -5.48 -4.43
CA PRO A 52 17.56 -6.29 -4.71
C PRO A 52 17.88 -7.79 -4.86
N ASN A 53 19.10 -8.13 -5.26
CA ASN A 53 19.60 -9.51 -5.29
C ASN A 53 19.71 -10.18 -3.91
N ASP A 54 19.75 -9.42 -2.82
CA ASP A 54 19.97 -9.97 -1.47
C ASP A 54 18.66 -10.33 -0.75
N VAL A 55 17.50 -10.07 -1.37
CA VAL A 55 16.18 -10.22 -0.75
C VAL A 55 15.28 -11.16 -1.57
N ALA A 56 14.31 -11.78 -0.92
CA ALA A 56 13.34 -12.67 -1.56
C ALA A 56 12.16 -11.91 -2.20
N GLY A 57 11.93 -10.69 -1.75
CA GLY A 57 10.86 -9.80 -2.17
C GLY A 57 10.84 -8.56 -1.28
N ALA A 58 10.09 -7.52 -1.68
CA ALA A 58 9.97 -6.29 -0.92
C ALA A 58 8.52 -5.84 -0.75
N LEU A 59 8.20 -5.36 0.45
CA LEU A 59 6.93 -4.74 0.79
C LEU A 59 7.18 -3.28 1.18
N ILE A 60 6.50 -2.35 0.53
CA ILE A 60 6.76 -0.91 0.66
C ILE A 60 5.60 -0.27 1.42
N THR A 61 5.89 0.34 2.57
CA THR A 61 4.84 0.84 3.47
C THR A 61 4.18 2.12 2.96
N GLY A 62 3.05 2.46 3.59
CA GLY A 62 2.51 3.81 3.54
C GLY A 62 3.38 4.82 4.30
N SER A 63 3.11 6.10 4.07
CA SER A 63 3.78 7.23 4.73
C SER A 63 2.80 8.39 4.89
N ALA A 64 3.15 9.35 5.75
CA ALA A 64 2.50 10.66 5.81
C ALA A 64 3.13 11.67 4.82
N ALA A 65 4.27 11.33 4.22
CA ALA A 65 4.92 12.13 3.18
C ALA A 65 4.10 12.15 1.88
N MET A 66 4.39 13.13 1.03
CA MET A 66 3.80 13.26 -0.31
C MET A 66 4.85 12.94 -1.38
N VAL A 67 4.52 12.07 -2.34
CA VAL A 67 5.48 11.70 -3.41
C VAL A 67 5.86 12.92 -4.25
N THR A 68 4.94 13.88 -4.41
CA THR A 68 5.20 15.15 -5.12
C THR A 68 6.26 16.02 -4.48
N GLU A 69 6.56 15.84 -3.19
CA GLU A 69 7.64 16.58 -2.51
C GLU A 69 9.03 16.08 -2.91
N ARG A 70 9.12 14.89 -3.53
CA ARG A 70 10.38 14.33 -4.07
C ARG A 70 11.53 14.34 -3.07
N ALA A 71 11.22 13.97 -1.81
CA ALA A 71 12.22 13.91 -0.76
C ALA A 71 13.42 13.03 -1.19
N PRO A 72 14.68 13.36 -0.83
CA PRO A 72 15.85 12.65 -1.34
C PRO A 72 15.84 11.13 -1.08
N TRP A 73 15.30 10.69 0.06
CA TRP A 73 15.15 9.27 0.36
C TRP A 73 14.11 8.58 -0.54
N SER A 74 13.08 9.31 -0.95
CA SER A 74 12.02 8.83 -1.83
C SER A 74 12.59 8.58 -3.22
N GLU A 75 13.34 9.53 -3.77
CA GLU A 75 13.98 9.41 -5.08
C GLU A 75 15.03 8.28 -5.12
N ARG A 76 15.82 8.11 -4.06
CA ARG A 76 16.73 6.96 -3.92
C ARG A 76 15.97 5.63 -3.90
N THR A 77 14.86 5.59 -3.17
CA THR A 77 14.00 4.40 -3.11
C THR A 77 13.35 4.13 -4.48
N ALA A 78 12.96 5.16 -5.24
CA ALA A 78 12.48 5.02 -6.61
C ALA A 78 13.55 4.43 -7.55
N GLY A 79 14.82 4.81 -7.38
CA GLY A 79 15.95 4.15 -8.06
C GLY A 79 16.01 2.65 -7.75
N TRP A 80 15.99 2.30 -6.47
CA TRP A 80 15.97 0.91 -6.04
C TRP A 80 14.78 0.12 -6.59
N ILE A 81 13.59 0.72 -6.67
CA ILE A 81 12.40 0.08 -7.25
C ILE A 81 12.63 -0.26 -8.72
N ARG A 82 13.29 0.61 -9.51
CA ARG A 82 13.63 0.30 -10.90
C ARG A 82 14.58 -0.89 -11.00
N ASP A 83 15.65 -0.89 -10.20
CA ASP A 83 16.61 -2.00 -10.16
C ASP A 83 15.92 -3.32 -9.75
N ALA A 84 14.98 -3.27 -8.81
CA ALA A 84 14.21 -4.42 -8.38
C ALA A 84 13.21 -4.91 -9.45
N MET A 85 12.64 -4.00 -10.25
CA MET A 85 11.79 -4.36 -11.40
C MET A 85 12.59 -5.06 -12.50
N ASP A 86 13.82 -4.62 -12.78
CA ASP A 86 14.69 -5.25 -13.79
C ASP A 86 15.04 -6.71 -13.44
N LEU A 87 15.03 -7.06 -12.15
CA LEU A 87 15.24 -8.42 -11.65
C LEU A 87 13.94 -9.22 -11.48
N GLU A 88 12.79 -8.66 -11.88
CA GLU A 88 11.46 -9.22 -11.61
C GLU A 88 11.23 -9.58 -10.13
N LEU A 89 11.80 -8.80 -9.19
CA LEU A 89 11.66 -9.06 -7.76
C LEU A 89 10.18 -8.97 -7.34
N PRO A 90 9.66 -9.92 -6.52
CA PRO A 90 8.34 -9.78 -5.94
C PRO A 90 8.20 -8.51 -5.11
N MET A 91 7.30 -7.61 -5.52
CA MET A 91 7.08 -6.32 -4.84
C MET A 91 5.61 -6.02 -4.59
N PHE A 92 5.31 -5.50 -3.40
CA PHE A 92 3.99 -4.98 -3.04
C PHE A 92 4.08 -3.60 -2.37
N GLY A 93 3.57 -2.57 -3.02
CA GLY A 93 3.47 -1.22 -2.44
C GLY A 93 2.09 -0.94 -1.84
N VAL A 94 2.02 -0.26 -0.69
CA VAL A 94 0.76 0.17 -0.08
C VAL A 94 0.72 1.69 0.08
N CYS A 95 -0.38 2.31 -0.34
CA CYS A 95 -0.63 3.75 -0.20
C CYS A 95 0.54 4.58 -0.78
N TYR A 96 1.38 5.19 0.06
CA TYR A 96 2.62 5.83 -0.40
C TYR A 96 3.51 4.89 -1.22
N GLY A 97 3.65 3.62 -0.83
CA GLY A 97 4.39 2.62 -1.60
C GLY A 97 3.78 2.35 -2.98
N HIS A 98 2.45 2.41 -3.11
CA HIS A 98 1.76 2.32 -4.40
C HIS A 98 2.08 3.52 -5.30
N GLN A 99 1.99 4.72 -4.73
CA GLN A 99 2.32 5.97 -5.42
C GLN A 99 3.79 6.01 -5.83
N LEU A 100 4.69 5.62 -4.93
CA LEU A 100 6.13 5.63 -5.20
C LEU A 100 6.51 4.61 -6.29
N MET A 101 5.88 3.42 -6.30
CA MET A 101 6.09 2.46 -7.40
C MET A 101 5.64 3.02 -8.74
N ALA A 102 4.48 3.67 -8.80
CA ALA A 102 4.03 4.33 -10.03
C ALA A 102 4.99 5.44 -10.46
N HIS A 103 5.38 6.33 -9.54
CA HIS A 103 6.33 7.41 -9.81
C HIS A 103 7.68 6.87 -10.32
N ALA A 104 8.23 5.85 -9.66
CA ALA A 104 9.50 5.24 -10.03
C ALA A 104 9.53 4.71 -11.47
N LEU A 105 8.38 4.27 -11.97
CA LEU A 105 8.18 3.66 -13.29
C LEU A 105 7.64 4.66 -14.34
N GLY A 106 7.63 5.95 -14.02
CA GLY A 106 7.26 7.01 -14.96
C GLY A 106 5.78 7.37 -14.99
N GLY A 107 5.00 6.94 -14.00
CA GLY A 107 3.64 7.43 -13.76
C GLY A 107 3.63 8.79 -13.07
N ARG A 108 2.47 9.45 -13.09
CA ARG A 108 2.26 10.75 -12.43
C ARG A 108 1.44 10.57 -11.16
N VAL A 109 1.98 11.03 -10.04
CA VAL A 109 1.30 11.12 -8.75
C VAL A 109 1.00 12.57 -8.45
N ASP A 110 -0.22 12.85 -7.97
CA ASP A 110 -0.62 14.17 -7.49
C ASP A 110 -1.79 14.05 -6.52
N TYR A 111 -2.25 15.17 -5.96
CA TYR A 111 -3.45 15.22 -5.12
C TYR A 111 -4.68 14.69 -5.85
N LEU A 112 -5.45 13.86 -5.14
CA LEU A 112 -6.69 13.28 -5.65
C LEU A 112 -7.70 14.41 -5.94
N PRO A 113 -8.21 14.52 -7.18
CA PRO A 113 -9.25 15.49 -7.49
C PRO A 113 -10.48 15.30 -6.59
N GLY A 114 -10.97 16.41 -6.01
CA GLY A 114 -12.08 16.37 -5.07
C GLY A 114 -11.69 16.04 -3.61
N GLY A 115 -10.40 16.02 -3.29
CA GLY A 115 -9.91 15.88 -1.91
C GLY A 115 -9.73 14.42 -1.47
N ARG A 116 -9.40 14.21 -0.20
CA ARG A 116 -8.98 12.89 0.29
C ARG A 116 -10.04 11.81 0.17
N GLU A 117 -9.61 10.57 0.06
CA GLU A 117 -10.46 9.40 0.29
C GLU A 117 -10.05 8.73 1.61
N ILE A 118 -11.00 8.60 2.54
CA ILE A 118 -10.73 8.09 3.89
C ILE A 118 -11.90 7.27 4.44
N GLY A 119 -11.59 6.14 5.08
CA GLY A 119 -12.54 5.27 5.76
C GLY A 119 -12.61 3.87 5.18
N THR A 120 -13.75 3.19 5.34
CA THR A 120 -13.99 1.88 4.72
C THR A 120 -14.79 2.04 3.44
N VAL A 121 -14.09 2.01 2.31
CA VAL A 121 -14.62 2.29 0.97
C VAL A 121 -15.02 1.01 0.25
N THR A 122 -15.95 1.13 -0.70
CA THR A 122 -16.31 0.06 -1.62
C THR A 122 -15.39 0.11 -2.82
N LEU A 123 -14.85 -1.04 -3.19
CA LEU A 123 -13.95 -1.23 -4.31
C LEU A 123 -14.59 -2.15 -5.35
N ASN A 124 -14.41 -1.81 -6.62
CA ASN A 124 -14.91 -2.51 -7.79
C ASN A 124 -13.76 -3.29 -8.42
N VAL A 125 -13.92 -4.60 -8.58
CA VAL A 125 -12.95 -5.47 -9.26
C VAL A 125 -13.20 -5.40 -10.76
N LEU A 126 -12.17 -5.08 -11.52
CA LEU A 126 -12.25 -4.91 -12.97
C LEU A 126 -12.10 -6.25 -13.68
N ASP A 127 -12.57 -6.32 -14.93
CA ASP A 127 -12.46 -7.52 -15.76
C ASP A 127 -11.02 -7.99 -15.93
N ALA A 128 -10.06 -7.07 -15.94
CA ALA A 128 -8.63 -7.37 -16.03
C ALA A 128 -8.08 -8.15 -14.82
N ALA A 129 -8.80 -8.20 -13.70
CA ALA A 129 -8.44 -9.06 -12.56
C ALA A 129 -8.81 -10.53 -12.80
N LYS A 130 -9.69 -10.85 -13.76
CA LYS A 130 -10.06 -12.24 -14.07
C LYS A 130 -8.83 -13.01 -14.56
N GLY A 131 -8.55 -14.13 -13.91
CA GLY A 131 -7.38 -14.95 -14.22
C GLY A 131 -6.06 -14.45 -13.61
N ASP A 132 -6.06 -13.33 -12.88
CA ASP A 132 -4.89 -12.88 -12.14
C ASP A 132 -4.53 -13.87 -11.02
N ALA A 133 -3.26 -14.24 -10.90
CA ALA A 133 -2.81 -15.25 -9.94
C ALA A 133 -3.05 -14.87 -8.46
N VAL A 134 -3.17 -13.58 -8.16
CA VAL A 134 -3.35 -13.04 -6.80
C VAL A 134 -4.73 -12.41 -6.63
N ALA A 135 -5.21 -11.65 -7.61
CA ALA A 135 -6.48 -10.92 -7.54
C ALA A 135 -7.68 -11.68 -8.13
N GLY A 136 -7.45 -12.77 -8.89
CA GLY A 136 -8.50 -13.42 -9.68
C GLY A 136 -9.59 -14.14 -8.89
N ALA A 137 -9.40 -14.32 -7.57
CA ALA A 137 -10.41 -14.88 -6.67
C ALA A 137 -11.20 -13.81 -5.90
N LEU A 138 -10.97 -12.51 -6.17
CA LEU A 138 -11.75 -11.44 -5.55
C LEU A 138 -13.19 -11.44 -6.09
N PRO A 139 -14.20 -11.17 -5.24
CA PRO A 139 -15.56 -10.96 -5.71
C PRO A 139 -15.68 -9.65 -6.50
N ALA A 140 -16.74 -9.48 -7.29
CA ALA A 140 -16.97 -8.28 -8.12
C ALA A 140 -16.83 -6.96 -7.36
N THR A 141 -17.23 -6.93 -6.09
CA THR A 141 -17.02 -5.79 -5.19
C THR A 141 -16.57 -6.26 -3.81
N PHE A 142 -15.70 -5.50 -3.16
CA PHE A 142 -15.33 -5.72 -1.76
C PHE A 142 -15.06 -4.41 -1.02
N ARG A 143 -14.89 -4.48 0.29
CA ARG A 143 -14.58 -3.29 1.12
C ARG A 143 -13.14 -3.31 1.59
N ALA A 144 -12.51 -2.14 1.59
CA ALA A 144 -11.14 -1.95 2.08
C ALA A 144 -10.99 -0.62 2.84
N HIS A 145 -9.95 -0.52 3.66
CA HIS A 145 -9.60 0.73 4.34
C HIS A 145 -8.78 1.62 3.40
N ALA A 146 -9.12 2.90 3.29
CA ALA A 146 -8.36 3.89 2.53
C ALA A 146 -8.11 5.14 3.41
N THR A 147 -6.97 5.80 3.20
CA THR A 147 -6.66 7.11 3.78
C THR A 147 -5.54 7.77 2.99
N HIS A 148 -5.88 8.47 1.92
CA HIS A 148 -4.89 9.10 1.04
C HIS A 148 -5.37 10.46 0.52
N GLU A 149 -4.40 11.35 0.31
CA GLU A 149 -4.61 12.69 -0.25
C GLU A 149 -4.07 12.78 -1.68
N GLN A 150 -3.10 11.94 -2.01
CA GLN A 150 -2.55 11.79 -3.35
C GLN A 150 -2.95 10.44 -3.94
N SER A 151 -2.99 10.40 -5.27
CA SER A 151 -3.28 9.20 -6.04
C SER A 151 -2.35 9.15 -7.26
N VAL A 152 -2.25 7.98 -7.88
CA VAL A 152 -1.65 7.82 -9.19
C VAL A 152 -2.64 8.34 -10.22
N LEU A 153 -2.40 9.54 -10.76
CA LEU A 153 -3.29 10.16 -11.76
C LEU A 153 -3.00 9.66 -13.17
N GLU A 154 -1.76 9.29 -13.46
CA GLU A 154 -1.38 8.64 -14.71
C GLU A 154 -0.52 7.43 -14.41
N LEU A 155 -0.93 6.28 -14.94
CA LEU A 155 -0.21 5.03 -14.74
C LEU A 155 1.02 4.93 -15.63
N PRO A 156 2.09 4.26 -15.17
CA PRO A 156 3.17 3.83 -16.05
C PRO A 156 2.67 2.98 -17.22
N LYS A 157 3.39 3.02 -18.35
CA LYS A 157 3.12 2.15 -19.50
C LYS A 157 3.24 0.68 -19.09
N GLY A 158 2.39 -0.17 -19.69
CA GLY A 158 2.43 -1.63 -19.47
C GLY A 158 1.85 -2.08 -18.13
N THR A 159 1.18 -1.19 -17.38
CA THR A 159 0.49 -1.55 -16.15
C THR A 159 -0.95 -1.97 -16.41
N THR A 160 -1.53 -2.73 -15.48
CA THR A 160 -2.92 -3.18 -15.53
C THR A 160 -3.62 -2.84 -14.23
N VAL A 161 -4.75 -2.14 -14.32
CA VAL A 161 -5.61 -1.86 -13.17
C VAL A 161 -6.51 -3.05 -12.92
N LEU A 162 -6.54 -3.53 -11.68
CA LEU A 162 -7.31 -4.70 -11.25
C LEU A 162 -8.49 -4.30 -10.38
N VAL A 163 -8.38 -3.19 -9.65
CA VAL A 163 -9.40 -2.71 -8.70
C VAL A 163 -9.44 -1.19 -8.72
N SER A 164 -10.64 -0.62 -8.69
CA SER A 164 -10.91 0.82 -8.60
C SER A 164 -11.92 1.13 -7.48
N SER A 165 -12.12 2.41 -7.19
CA SER A 165 -13.29 2.94 -6.48
C SER A 165 -13.98 3.98 -7.37
N ASP A 166 -15.12 4.49 -6.93
CA ASP A 166 -15.81 5.58 -7.64
C ASP A 166 -15.01 6.90 -7.62
N ARG A 167 -14.06 7.03 -6.68
CA ARG A 167 -13.25 8.25 -6.49
C ARG A 167 -11.85 8.13 -7.05
N ASP A 168 -11.24 6.95 -6.97
CA ASP A 168 -9.88 6.70 -7.42
C ASP A 168 -9.85 5.48 -8.36
N PRO A 169 -9.49 5.66 -9.64
CA PRO A 169 -9.51 4.56 -10.59
C PRO A 169 -8.43 3.50 -10.31
N ASN A 170 -7.39 3.78 -9.51
CA ASN A 170 -6.14 3.01 -9.50
C ASN A 170 -5.86 2.32 -8.14
N HIS A 171 -6.84 1.63 -7.57
CA HIS A 171 -6.73 1.04 -6.22
C HIS A 171 -5.87 -0.21 -6.11
N LEU A 172 -5.80 -1.05 -7.15
CA LEU A 172 -4.88 -2.19 -7.22
C LEU A 172 -4.30 -2.23 -8.63
N VAL A 173 -2.99 -2.10 -8.74
CA VAL A 173 -2.26 -2.01 -10.01
C VAL A 173 -1.23 -3.10 -10.10
N ARG A 174 -1.16 -3.77 -11.24
CA ARG A 174 -0.10 -4.70 -11.62
C ARG A 174 0.90 -4.03 -12.54
N TYR A 175 2.18 -4.18 -12.25
CA TYR A 175 3.29 -3.62 -13.04
C TYR A 175 4.07 -4.68 -13.83
N GLY A 176 3.75 -5.95 -13.63
CA GLY A 176 4.38 -7.08 -14.30
C GLY A 176 4.02 -8.40 -13.60
N LYS A 177 4.83 -9.43 -13.82
CA LYS A 177 4.59 -10.78 -13.28
C LYS A 177 4.56 -10.79 -11.75
N ASN A 178 5.57 -10.17 -11.11
CA ASN A 178 5.79 -10.30 -9.67
C ASN A 178 5.53 -9.01 -8.86
N ALA A 179 5.19 -7.90 -9.53
CA ALA A 179 5.01 -6.60 -8.88
C ALA A 179 3.57 -6.10 -8.98
N MET A 180 3.00 -5.70 -7.84
CA MET A 180 1.72 -5.03 -7.73
C MET A 180 1.73 -3.98 -6.63
N SER A 181 0.72 -3.14 -6.56
CA SER A 181 0.57 -2.21 -5.45
C SER A 181 -0.89 -1.84 -5.23
N ALA A 182 -1.22 -1.45 -4.00
CA ALA A 182 -2.57 -1.07 -3.59
C ALA A 182 -2.61 0.33 -2.98
N GLN A 183 -3.56 1.16 -3.42
CA GLN A 183 -3.81 2.47 -2.79
C GLN A 183 -4.54 2.32 -1.44
N PHE A 184 -5.37 1.28 -1.30
CA PHE A 184 -5.99 0.91 -0.03
C PHE A 184 -4.98 0.23 0.90
N HIS A 185 -5.33 0.16 2.19
CA HIS A 185 -4.53 -0.41 3.27
C HIS A 185 -5.00 -1.83 3.62
N PRO A 186 -4.48 -2.89 2.98
CA PRO A 186 -4.80 -4.26 3.36
C PRO A 186 -4.25 -4.64 4.73
N GLU A 187 -3.29 -3.89 5.26
CA GLU A 187 -2.62 -4.06 6.54
C GLU A 187 -3.36 -3.41 7.71
N PHE A 188 -4.36 -2.56 7.46
CA PHE A 188 -5.16 -1.94 8.52
C PHE A 188 -6.25 -2.88 9.06
N ASN A 189 -6.61 -2.66 10.33
CA ASN A 189 -7.83 -3.21 10.92
C ASN A 189 -8.81 -2.05 11.23
N ALA A 190 -10.01 -2.41 11.70
CA ALA A 190 -11.06 -1.43 11.99
C ALA A 190 -10.63 -0.40 13.05
N ASP A 191 -9.90 -0.81 14.10
CA ASP A 191 -9.46 0.09 15.16
C ASP A 191 -8.44 1.11 14.67
N VAL A 192 -7.46 0.67 13.88
CA VAL A 192 -6.48 1.56 13.23
C VAL A 192 -7.21 2.57 12.33
N MET A 193 -8.15 2.11 11.50
CA MET A 193 -8.91 3.01 10.63
C MET A 193 -9.73 4.03 11.44
N ARG A 194 -10.40 3.61 12.52
CA ARG A 194 -11.12 4.52 13.44
C ARG A 194 -10.20 5.55 14.06
N ALA A 195 -8.99 5.15 14.47
CA ALA A 195 -7.99 6.07 15.03
C ALA A 195 -7.50 7.10 13.99
N TYR A 196 -7.30 6.69 12.73
CA TYR A 196 -6.96 7.61 11.64
C TYR A 196 -8.07 8.61 11.34
N ILE A 197 -9.34 8.18 11.30
CA ILE A 197 -10.49 9.09 11.13
C ILE A 197 -10.55 10.10 12.28
N HIS A 198 -10.40 9.64 13.52
CA HIS A 198 -10.41 10.52 14.68
C HIS A 198 -9.29 11.56 14.62
N ARG A 199 -8.08 11.16 14.23
CA ARG A 199 -6.94 12.06 14.07
C ARG A 199 -7.17 13.09 12.97
N LYS A 200 -7.71 12.67 11.82
CA LYS A 200 -7.91 13.50 10.62
C LYS A 200 -9.25 14.24 10.62
N GLN A 201 -10.04 14.18 11.69
CA GLN A 201 -11.41 14.72 11.72
C GLN A 201 -11.51 16.20 11.36
N ASN A 202 -10.51 17.02 11.74
CA ASN A 202 -10.52 18.46 11.46
C ASN A 202 -10.23 18.73 9.97
N ASP A 203 -9.29 18.00 9.37
CA ASP A 203 -9.03 18.07 7.93
C ASP A 203 -10.26 17.65 7.14
N MET A 204 -10.86 16.52 7.54
CA MET A 204 -12.07 15.99 6.91
C MET A 204 -13.20 17.02 6.90
N LYS A 205 -13.45 17.68 8.03
CA LYS A 205 -14.46 18.76 8.13
C LYS A 205 -14.15 19.93 7.20
N ARG A 206 -12.88 20.36 7.12
CA ARG A 206 -12.46 21.45 6.21
C ARG A 206 -12.64 21.09 4.74
N GLU A 207 -12.52 19.82 4.41
CA GLU A 207 -12.69 19.29 3.05
C GLU A 207 -14.15 18.92 2.74
N GLY A 208 -15.10 19.17 3.65
CA GLY A 208 -16.53 18.90 3.44
C GLY A 208 -16.96 17.46 3.70
N PHE A 209 -16.11 16.62 4.30
CA PHE A 209 -16.46 15.25 4.70
C PHE A 209 -17.03 15.18 6.12
N ASP A 210 -17.94 14.22 6.35
CA ASP A 210 -18.47 13.91 7.69
C ASP A 210 -17.63 12.81 8.38
N PRO A 211 -16.72 13.16 9.32
CA PRO A 211 -15.93 12.16 10.04
C PRO A 211 -16.76 11.26 10.95
N HIS A 212 -17.90 11.71 11.47
CA HIS A 212 -18.76 10.88 12.32
C HIS A 212 -19.45 9.80 11.49
N HIS A 213 -19.94 10.15 10.30
CA HIS A 213 -20.47 9.17 9.35
C HIS A 213 -19.39 8.16 8.95
N ALA A 214 -18.21 8.62 8.52
CA ALA A 214 -17.11 7.74 8.14
C ALA A 214 -16.69 6.80 9.28
N PHE A 215 -16.62 7.31 10.51
CA PHE A 215 -16.31 6.50 11.69
C PHE A 215 -17.35 5.40 11.91
N ARG A 216 -18.65 5.69 11.82
CA ARG A 216 -19.71 4.66 11.98
C ARG A 216 -19.65 3.59 10.90
N GLN A 217 -19.25 3.95 9.68
CA GLN A 217 -19.16 3.03 8.54
C GLN A 217 -17.94 2.11 8.56
N VAL A 218 -16.99 2.29 9.49
CA VAL A 218 -15.82 1.41 9.59
C VAL A 218 -16.23 -0.02 9.94
N ALA A 219 -15.87 -0.96 9.07
CA ALA A 219 -16.14 -2.39 9.22
C ALA A 219 -14.88 -3.22 8.94
N PRO A 220 -14.79 -4.48 9.42
CA PRO A 220 -13.70 -5.37 9.05
C PRO A 220 -13.58 -5.57 7.54
N THR A 221 -12.34 -5.67 7.05
CA THR A 221 -12.00 -5.77 5.61
C THR A 221 -11.22 -7.06 5.29
N PRO A 222 -11.79 -8.25 5.57
CA PRO A 222 -11.06 -9.52 5.50
C PRO A 222 -10.56 -9.86 4.09
N LEU A 223 -11.25 -9.40 3.05
CA LEU A 223 -10.86 -9.63 1.66
C LEU A 223 -9.61 -8.85 1.26
N ALA A 224 -9.48 -7.59 1.69
CA ALA A 224 -8.26 -6.80 1.51
C ALA A 224 -7.06 -7.47 2.19
N ARG A 225 -7.25 -7.96 3.42
CA ARG A 225 -6.23 -8.75 4.13
C ARG A 225 -5.87 -10.04 3.41
N ARG A 226 -6.87 -10.78 2.90
CA ARG A 226 -6.68 -12.04 2.18
C ARG A 226 -5.85 -11.84 0.91
N LEU A 227 -6.12 -10.78 0.15
CA LEU A 227 -5.33 -10.44 -1.05
C LEU A 227 -3.85 -10.30 -0.70
N PHE A 228 -3.53 -9.57 0.36
CA PHE A 228 -2.16 -9.33 0.77
C PHE A 228 -1.45 -10.62 1.22
N ARG A 229 -2.17 -11.51 1.92
CA ARG A 229 -1.68 -12.87 2.22
C ARG A 229 -1.47 -13.68 0.95
N GLN A 230 -2.39 -13.60 -0.01
CA GLN A 230 -2.31 -14.35 -1.26
C GLN A 230 -1.09 -13.93 -2.07
N PHE A 231 -0.77 -12.63 -2.13
CA PHE A 231 0.47 -12.15 -2.71
C PHE A 231 1.69 -12.81 -2.06
N SER A 232 1.78 -12.76 -0.72
CA SER A 232 2.91 -13.33 0.01
C SER A 232 3.03 -14.84 -0.13
N ARG A 233 1.91 -15.57 -0.19
CA ARG A 233 1.92 -17.03 -0.40
C ARG A 233 2.31 -17.38 -1.84
N HIS A 234 1.76 -16.67 -2.83
CA HIS A 234 2.06 -16.88 -4.24
C HIS A 234 3.56 -16.73 -4.54
N HIS A 235 4.24 -15.80 -3.86
CA HIS A 235 5.67 -15.55 -4.03
C HIS A 235 6.57 -16.24 -2.98
N GLY A 236 6.05 -17.15 -2.15
CA GLY A 236 6.87 -17.87 -1.15
C GLY A 236 7.48 -16.98 -0.04
N LEU A 237 6.87 -15.82 0.21
CA LEU A 237 7.28 -14.84 1.22
C LEU A 237 6.67 -15.13 2.59
N ALA A 238 5.48 -15.74 2.63
CA ALA A 238 4.79 -16.10 3.85
C ALA A 238 5.57 -17.14 4.68
N ALA A 239 5.32 -17.18 5.98
CA ALA A 239 5.70 -18.31 6.82
C ALA A 239 5.02 -19.58 6.29
N GLY A 240 5.79 -20.67 6.22
CA GLY A 240 5.29 -21.99 5.85
C GLY A 240 4.30 -22.54 6.88
#